data_AF-A0A7K3Z537-F1
#
_entry.id   AF-A0A7K3Z537-F1
#
_cell.length_a   1.000
_cell.length_b   1.000
_cell.length_c   1.000
_cell.angle_alpha   90.00
_cell.angle_beta   90.00
_cell.angle_gamma   90.00
#
_symmetry.space_group_name_H-M   'P 1'
#
loop_
_entity.id
_entity.type
_entity.pdbx_description
1 polymer ?
#
loop_
_entity_poly.entity_id
_entity_poly.type
_entity_poly.pdbx_seq_one_letter_code
_entity_poly.pdbx_strand_id
1 'polypeptide(L)'
;MRVRLNAFLISIMITVLIFTSIAGIGTAQSSIPKPSVPEFTVKLVSYPYDVPPTTTTTVDPYTGKETVTTQPGYHVENKSIELIIKNQPVTPHTDAEGHMINLYYNVRVKGHFEDPWRELYSIDELMREERGAHKQGPVQSSFEYTVISCSADYPDDGEVDFQVQALAGYYTEWWPALGGPVKWYFTGQTSDWSNTQTIRMSDGTVSVSTSPNPTESPTATPSQEPAVIKDQTGAQSAVTQSGIDWTEISLFAALGVIVALLAVIALVHRNRKRGSRSDLLSAKYTNRR
;
A
#
# COMPACT_ATOMS: atom_id res chain seq x y z
N MET A 1 27.49 -52.33 20.20
CA MET A 1 26.42 -51.82 19.31
C MET A 1 25.75 -50.56 19.89
N ARG A 2 25.43 -50.51 21.18
CA ARG A 2 24.82 -49.36 21.87
C ARG A 2 25.58 -48.01 21.71
N VAL A 3 26.92 -48.01 21.80
CA VAL A 3 27.72 -46.78 21.64
C VAL A 3 27.59 -46.14 20.25
N ARG A 4 27.39 -46.95 19.21
CA ARG A 4 27.25 -46.45 17.82
C ARG A 4 25.87 -45.89 17.52
N LEU A 5 24.85 -46.31 18.27
CA LEU A 5 23.49 -45.80 18.13
C LEU A 5 23.36 -44.40 18.77
N ASN A 6 24.01 -44.17 19.90
CA ASN A 6 24.00 -42.87 20.59
C ASN A 6 24.66 -41.76 19.76
N ALA A 7 25.79 -42.05 19.11
CA ALA A 7 26.47 -41.06 18.25
C ALA A 7 25.61 -40.63 17.04
N PHE A 8 24.84 -41.57 16.47
CA PHE A 8 23.95 -41.30 15.34
C PHE A 8 22.76 -40.40 15.75
N LEU A 9 22.13 -40.69 16.89
CA LEU A 9 21.01 -39.88 17.40
C LEU A 9 21.44 -38.46 17.79
N ILE A 10 22.62 -38.31 18.41
CA ILE A 10 23.18 -36.99 18.73
C ILE A 10 23.45 -36.20 17.45
N SER A 11 23.98 -36.84 16.41
CA SER A 11 24.19 -36.19 15.11
C SER A 11 22.88 -35.71 14.49
N ILE A 12 21.80 -36.51 14.52
CA ILE A 12 20.49 -36.08 14.00
C ILE A 12 19.95 -34.90 14.79
N MET A 13 20.03 -34.92 16.12
CA MET A 13 19.56 -33.80 16.95
C MET A 13 20.32 -32.50 16.65
N ILE A 14 21.65 -32.56 16.49
CA ILE A 14 22.45 -31.38 16.15
C ILE A 14 22.08 -30.85 14.76
N THR A 15 21.90 -31.73 13.77
CA THR A 15 21.47 -31.32 12.43
C THR A 15 20.09 -30.68 12.46
N VAL A 16 19.12 -31.26 13.17
CA VAL A 16 17.78 -30.67 13.31
C VAL A 16 17.85 -29.30 13.98
N LEU A 17 18.65 -29.14 15.05
CA LEU A 17 18.80 -27.87 15.77
C LEU A 17 19.41 -26.76 14.89
N ILE A 18 20.40 -27.10 14.07
CA ILE A 18 21.03 -26.17 13.12
C ILE A 18 20.04 -25.79 12.00
N PHE A 19 19.24 -26.72 11.49
CA PHE A 19 18.24 -26.40 10.46
C PHE A 19 17.08 -25.56 11.01
N THR A 20 16.66 -25.78 12.27
CA THR A 20 15.60 -24.97 12.89
C THR A 20 16.03 -23.56 13.24
N SER A 21 17.34 -23.30 13.43
CA SER A 21 17.84 -21.96 13.76
C SER A 21 17.96 -21.04 12.54
N ILE A 22 17.95 -21.57 11.31
CA ILE A 22 17.95 -20.79 10.07
C ILE A 22 16.54 -20.28 9.71
N ALA A 23 15.47 -20.85 10.30
CA ALA A 23 14.10 -20.38 10.10
C ALA A 23 13.78 -19.04 10.80
N GLY A 24 14.77 -18.42 11.46
CA GLY A 24 14.65 -17.16 12.18
C GLY A 24 15.25 -15.95 11.45
N ILE A 25 15.43 -15.98 10.13
CA ILE A 25 15.67 -14.76 9.37
C ILE A 25 14.38 -13.96 9.46
N GLY A 26 14.29 -13.08 10.46
CA GLY A 26 13.22 -12.11 10.58
C GLY A 26 13.15 -11.36 9.27
N THR A 27 12.06 -11.53 8.54
CA THR A 27 11.76 -10.64 7.43
C THR A 27 11.73 -9.25 8.03
N ALA A 28 12.66 -8.39 7.64
CA ALA A 28 12.56 -6.98 7.95
C ALA A 28 11.22 -6.55 7.34
N GLN A 29 10.19 -6.41 8.18
CA GLN A 29 8.92 -5.86 7.73
C GLN A 29 9.25 -4.45 7.25
N SER A 30 9.23 -4.27 5.93
CA SER A 30 9.41 -2.96 5.32
C SER A 30 8.26 -2.10 5.82
N SER A 31 8.55 -1.23 6.79
CA SER A 31 7.54 -0.33 7.34
C SER A 31 7.05 0.57 6.21
N ILE A 32 5.75 0.59 5.98
CA ILE A 32 5.14 1.51 5.02
C ILE A 32 5.52 2.93 5.44
N PRO A 33 6.19 3.73 4.59
CA PRO A 33 6.65 5.06 4.98
C PRO A 33 5.44 5.97 5.25
N LYS A 34 5.53 6.81 6.28
CA LYS A 34 4.50 7.84 6.53
C LYS A 34 4.56 8.88 5.40
N PRO A 35 3.45 9.14 4.67
CA PRO A 35 3.44 10.15 3.63
C PRO A 35 3.52 11.55 4.25
N SER A 36 4.07 12.52 3.50
CA SER A 36 4.07 13.92 3.92
C SER A 36 2.69 14.55 3.75
N VAL A 37 2.51 15.79 4.24
CA VAL A 37 1.28 16.53 3.99
C VAL A 37 1.20 16.91 2.50
N PRO A 38 0.07 16.69 1.80
CA PRO A 38 -0.06 17.00 0.38
C PRO A 38 0.05 18.49 0.05
N GLU A 39 0.82 18.81 -0.99
CA GLU A 39 0.75 20.09 -1.70
C GLU A 39 -0.33 19.96 -2.79
N PHE A 40 -1.30 20.87 -2.80
CA PHE A 40 -2.36 20.86 -3.80
C PHE A 40 -2.72 22.28 -4.23
N THR A 41 -3.50 22.40 -5.31
CA THR A 41 -4.17 23.65 -5.72
C THR A 41 -5.59 23.34 -6.14
N VAL A 42 -6.53 24.24 -5.84
CA VAL A 42 -7.92 24.14 -6.28
C VAL A 42 -8.13 25.03 -7.51
N LYS A 43 -8.99 24.62 -8.45
CA LYS A 43 -9.43 25.45 -9.59
C LYS A 43 -10.90 25.20 -9.89
N LEU A 44 -11.63 26.26 -10.23
CA LEU A 44 -12.96 26.16 -10.83
C LEU A 44 -12.79 26.09 -12.35
N VAL A 45 -13.33 25.05 -12.98
CA VAL A 45 -13.26 24.83 -14.42
C VAL A 45 -14.68 24.78 -14.99
N SER A 46 -14.90 25.41 -16.14
CA SER A 46 -16.21 25.49 -16.79
C SER A 46 -16.09 25.21 -18.28
N TYR A 47 -17.00 24.38 -18.80
CA TYR A 47 -17.07 24.01 -20.21
C TYR A 47 -18.52 24.16 -20.72
N PRO A 48 -19.06 25.39 -20.75
CA PRO A 48 -20.47 25.59 -21.04
C PRO A 48 -20.78 25.27 -22.51
N TYR A 49 -21.99 24.78 -22.77
CA TYR A 49 -22.47 24.51 -24.13
C TYR A 49 -23.97 24.71 -24.26
N ASP A 50 -24.42 25.02 -25.48
CA ASP A 50 -25.84 25.14 -25.81
C ASP A 50 -26.35 23.86 -26.48
N VAL A 51 -27.48 23.36 -26.00
CA VAL A 51 -28.23 22.29 -26.65
C VAL A 51 -29.31 22.94 -27.53
N PRO A 52 -29.28 22.76 -28.86
CA PRO A 52 -30.28 23.36 -29.74
C PRO A 52 -31.67 22.71 -29.53
N PRO A 53 -32.77 23.42 -29.84
CA PRO A 53 -34.11 22.83 -29.80
C PRO A 53 -34.21 21.66 -30.77
N THR A 54 -34.94 20.62 -30.37
CA THR A 54 -35.21 19.45 -31.22
C THR A 54 -36.69 19.33 -31.51
N THR A 55 -37.05 19.11 -32.77
CA THR A 55 -38.44 18.91 -33.20
C THR A 55 -38.60 17.50 -33.74
N THR A 56 -39.50 16.72 -33.12
CA THR A 56 -39.85 15.37 -33.56
C THR A 56 -41.26 15.38 -34.14
N THR A 57 -41.40 14.98 -35.39
CA THR A 57 -42.71 14.76 -36.03
C THR A 57 -43.01 13.26 -36.04
N THR A 58 -44.11 12.87 -35.41
CA THR A 58 -44.63 11.50 -35.44
C THR A 58 -45.89 11.47 -36.28
N VAL A 59 -45.93 10.59 -37.28
CA VAL A 59 -47.12 10.38 -38.12
C VAL A 59 -47.85 9.14 -37.62
N ASP A 60 -49.15 9.28 -37.30
CA ASP A 60 -50.01 8.15 -36.97
C ASP A 60 -50.22 7.28 -38.24
N PRO A 61 -49.83 5.99 -38.25
CA PRO A 61 -49.89 5.15 -39.44
C PRO A 61 -51.33 4.78 -39.87
N TYR A 62 -52.33 4.95 -39.01
CA TYR A 62 -53.72 4.61 -39.30
C TYR A 62 -54.56 5.82 -39.69
N THR A 63 -54.19 7.02 -39.22
CA THR A 63 -54.95 8.26 -39.48
C THR A 63 -54.21 9.27 -40.35
N GLY A 64 -52.90 9.10 -40.55
CA GLY A 64 -52.04 10.05 -41.27
C GLY A 64 -51.85 11.38 -40.53
N LYS A 65 -52.34 11.51 -39.30
CA LYS A 65 -52.24 12.74 -38.52
C LYS A 65 -50.81 12.91 -38.01
N GLU A 66 -50.22 14.08 -38.27
CA GLU A 66 -48.92 14.45 -37.73
C GLU A 66 -49.07 15.01 -36.30
N THR A 67 -48.18 14.58 -35.42
CA THR A 67 -47.97 15.17 -34.10
C THR A 67 -46.56 15.72 -34.04
N VAL A 68 -46.44 17.04 -33.90
CA VAL A 68 -45.15 17.73 -33.80
C VAL A 68 -44.87 18.03 -32.33
N THR A 69 -43.79 17.46 -31.80
CA THR A 69 -43.30 17.71 -30.45
C THR A 69 -41.99 18.46 -30.53
N THR A 70 -41.93 19.69 -30.00
CA THR A 70 -40.70 20.48 -29.93
C THR A 70 -40.18 20.49 -28.49
N GLN A 71 -38.95 20.03 -28.30
CA GLN A 71 -38.20 20.22 -27.06
C GLN A 71 -37.38 21.51 -27.21
N PRO A 72 -37.56 22.50 -26.30
CA PRO A 72 -36.78 23.72 -26.37
C PRO A 72 -35.29 23.42 -26.17
N GLY A 73 -34.44 24.25 -26.78
CA GLY A 73 -33.02 24.25 -26.50
C GLY A 73 -32.74 24.78 -25.09
N TYR A 74 -31.58 24.48 -24.55
CA TYR A 74 -31.18 24.92 -23.21
C TYR A 74 -29.66 25.11 -23.11
N HIS A 75 -29.24 25.98 -22.19
CA HIS A 75 -27.83 26.21 -21.86
C HIS A 75 -27.39 25.24 -20.76
N VAL A 76 -26.17 24.71 -20.87
CA VAL A 76 -25.54 23.88 -19.84
C VAL A 76 -24.26 24.56 -19.39
N GLU A 77 -24.20 24.96 -18.11
CA GLU A 77 -23.03 25.66 -17.53
C GLU A 77 -21.79 24.75 -17.38
N ASN A 78 -22.02 23.43 -17.18
CA ASN A 78 -21.02 22.38 -17.00
C ASN A 78 -19.75 22.84 -16.25
N LYS A 79 -19.89 22.98 -14.92
CA LYS A 79 -18.83 23.46 -14.01
C LYS A 79 -18.33 22.31 -13.13
N SER A 80 -17.04 22.27 -12.86
CA SER A 80 -16.41 21.33 -11.94
C SER A 80 -15.30 21.99 -11.15
N ILE A 81 -15.07 21.53 -9.92
CA ILE A 81 -13.91 21.92 -9.12
C ILE A 81 -12.83 20.86 -9.28
N GLU A 82 -11.64 21.27 -9.70
CA GLU A 82 -10.47 20.40 -9.86
C GLU A 82 -9.46 20.64 -8.72
N LEU A 83 -9.08 19.58 -8.04
CA LEU A 83 -7.97 19.55 -7.09
C LEU A 83 -6.77 18.93 -7.79
N ILE A 84 -5.72 19.71 -7.98
CA ILE A 84 -4.45 19.27 -8.58
C ILE A 84 -3.46 19.04 -7.44
N ILE A 85 -3.15 17.78 -7.16
CA ILE A 85 -2.29 17.36 -6.05
C ILE A 85 -0.93 16.96 -6.61
N LYS A 86 0.14 17.53 -6.07
CA LYS A 86 1.51 17.17 -6.44
C LYS A 86 1.91 15.89 -5.75
N ASN A 87 2.28 14.88 -6.54
CA ASN A 87 2.56 13.56 -5.98
C ASN A 87 3.86 13.53 -5.19
N GLN A 88 3.80 12.84 -4.06
CA GLN A 88 4.97 12.59 -3.22
C GLN A 88 5.74 11.39 -3.76
N PRO A 89 7.07 11.32 -3.53
CA PRO A 89 7.86 10.17 -3.93
C PRO A 89 7.51 8.96 -3.05
N VAL A 90 6.52 8.18 -3.46
CA VAL A 90 6.20 6.86 -2.89
C VAL A 90 6.36 5.84 -4.00
N THR A 91 7.32 4.93 -3.86
CA THR A 91 7.53 3.84 -4.81
C THR A 91 6.53 2.71 -4.51
N PRO A 92 5.59 2.40 -5.41
CA PRO A 92 4.69 1.29 -5.21
C PRO A 92 5.47 -0.02 -5.11
N HIS A 93 5.13 -0.86 -4.15
CA HIS A 93 5.78 -2.15 -3.93
C HIS A 93 4.80 -3.15 -3.33
N THR A 94 5.12 -4.43 -3.47
CA THR A 94 4.33 -5.52 -2.87
C THR A 94 4.95 -5.92 -1.53
N ASP A 95 4.14 -6.06 -0.49
CA ASP A 95 4.59 -6.57 0.81
C ASP A 95 4.81 -8.10 0.79
N ALA A 96 5.19 -8.67 1.94
CA ALA A 96 5.48 -10.10 2.04
C ALA A 96 4.22 -10.97 1.87
N GLU A 97 3.05 -10.40 2.16
CA GLU A 97 1.74 -11.01 2.07
C GLU A 97 1.10 -10.87 0.68
N GLY A 98 1.74 -10.15 -0.25
CA GLY A 98 1.27 -9.97 -1.61
C GLY A 98 0.38 -8.74 -1.83
N HIS A 99 0.25 -7.85 -0.86
CA HIS A 99 -0.53 -6.63 -0.98
C HIS A 99 0.28 -5.54 -1.69
N MET A 100 -0.37 -4.87 -2.64
CA MET A 100 0.24 -3.76 -3.37
C MET A 100 0.12 -2.47 -2.55
N ILE A 101 1.23 -2.05 -1.94
CA ILE A 101 1.34 -0.76 -1.26
C ILE A 101 1.40 0.35 -2.31
N ASN A 102 0.50 1.32 -2.20
CA ASN A 102 0.39 2.46 -3.10
C ASN A 102 0.13 3.75 -2.32
N LEU A 103 0.13 4.87 -3.04
CA LEU A 103 -0.26 6.18 -2.52
C LEU A 103 -1.66 6.54 -3.02
N TYR A 104 -2.51 7.01 -2.11
CA TYR A 104 -3.88 7.47 -2.37
C TYR A 104 -4.09 8.84 -1.74
N TYR A 105 -5.16 9.52 -2.15
CA TYR A 105 -5.57 10.80 -1.56
C TYR A 105 -7.02 10.77 -1.10
N ASN A 106 -7.24 11.13 0.17
CA ASN A 106 -8.55 11.46 0.70
C ASN A 106 -8.74 12.98 0.65
N VAL A 107 -9.97 13.39 0.35
CA VAL A 107 -10.35 14.80 0.23
C VAL A 107 -11.56 15.03 1.12
N ARG A 108 -11.52 16.12 1.88
CA ARG A 108 -12.68 16.60 2.62
C ARG A 108 -13.03 18.02 2.21
N VAL A 109 -14.33 18.29 2.24
CA VAL A 109 -14.93 19.54 1.79
C VAL A 109 -15.95 20.03 2.81
N LYS A 110 -16.11 21.35 2.91
CA LYS A 110 -17.22 21.99 3.63
C LYS A 110 -17.52 23.34 3.01
N GLY A 111 -18.73 23.86 3.22
CA GLY A 111 -18.96 25.30 3.04
C GLY A 111 -18.07 26.09 4.01
N HIS A 112 -17.61 27.27 3.61
CA HIS A 112 -16.70 28.08 4.42
C HIS A 112 -17.25 28.33 5.84
N PHE A 113 -18.56 28.55 5.94
CA PHE A 113 -19.30 28.77 7.20
C PHE A 113 -19.95 27.51 7.78
N GLU A 114 -19.73 26.33 7.18
CA GLU A 114 -20.19 25.04 7.72
C GLU A 114 -19.14 24.45 8.67
N ASP A 115 -19.59 23.60 9.60
CA ASP A 115 -18.75 23.04 10.67
C ASP A 115 -19.00 21.55 10.98
N PRO A 116 -19.42 20.75 9.98
CA PRO A 116 -18.58 19.57 9.79
C PRO A 116 -17.99 19.48 8.40
N TRP A 117 -16.70 19.13 8.37
CA TRP A 117 -16.07 18.59 7.18
C TRP A 117 -16.77 17.30 6.75
N ARG A 118 -16.99 17.15 5.45
CA ARG A 118 -17.48 15.91 4.84
C ARG A 118 -16.39 15.37 3.93
N GLU A 119 -16.07 14.09 4.07
CA GLU A 119 -15.15 13.43 3.15
C GLU A 119 -15.87 13.18 1.82
N LEU A 120 -15.19 13.47 0.70
CA LEU A 120 -15.69 13.13 -0.63
C LEU A 120 -15.78 11.61 -0.81
N TYR A 121 -14.89 10.88 -0.15
CA TYR A 121 -14.80 9.44 -0.18
C TYR A 121 -14.69 8.94 1.26
N SER A 122 -15.50 7.96 1.66
CA SER A 122 -15.34 7.33 2.97
C SER A 122 -14.18 6.33 2.90
N ILE A 123 -13.15 6.51 3.73
CA ILE A 123 -12.02 5.57 3.81
C ILE A 123 -12.48 4.22 4.39
N ASP A 124 -13.35 4.26 5.40
CA ASP A 124 -13.77 3.09 6.18
C ASP A 124 -15.05 2.40 5.66
N GLU A 125 -15.76 3.06 4.75
CA GLU A 125 -17.09 2.64 4.32
C GLU A 125 -17.25 2.64 2.80
N LEU A 126 -16.28 2.04 2.11
CA LEU A 126 -16.47 1.58 0.73
C LEU A 126 -17.40 0.36 0.73
N MET A 127 -18.63 0.57 1.16
CA MET A 127 -19.69 -0.41 1.04
C MET A 127 -20.04 -0.53 -0.43
N ARG A 128 -20.01 -1.76 -0.95
CA ARG A 128 -20.66 -2.08 -2.22
C ARG A 128 -22.15 -1.89 -2.03
N GLU A 129 -22.69 -0.70 -2.34
CA GLU A 129 -24.14 -0.50 -2.32
C GLU A 129 -24.78 -1.53 -3.26
N GLU A 130 -25.77 -2.27 -2.75
CA GLU A 130 -26.50 -3.32 -3.46
C GLU A 130 -27.32 -2.80 -4.66
N ARG A 131 -27.25 -1.49 -4.98
CA ARG A 131 -28.01 -0.83 -6.06
C ARG A 131 -27.16 -0.14 -7.12
N GLY A 132 -25.95 -0.64 -7.39
CA GLY A 132 -25.21 -0.33 -8.61
C GLY A 132 -24.51 1.03 -8.68
N ALA A 133 -24.58 1.85 -7.62
CA ALA A 133 -23.74 3.04 -7.49
C ALA A 133 -22.42 2.64 -6.80
N HIS A 134 -21.36 2.44 -7.59
CA HIS A 134 -20.02 2.25 -7.05
C HIS A 134 -19.58 3.55 -6.37
N LYS A 135 -19.58 3.60 -5.03
CA LYS A 135 -18.90 4.68 -4.30
C LYS A 135 -17.42 4.62 -4.69
N GLN A 136 -16.92 5.71 -5.26
CA GLN A 136 -15.51 5.83 -5.60
C GLN A 136 -14.70 5.86 -4.29
N GLY A 137 -13.66 5.05 -4.20
CA GLY A 137 -12.71 5.15 -3.10
C GLY A 137 -11.72 6.29 -3.31
N PRO A 138 -10.85 6.54 -2.32
CA PRO A 138 -9.75 7.49 -2.45
C PRO A 138 -8.95 7.27 -3.74
N VAL A 139 -8.60 8.36 -4.40
CA VAL A 139 -7.97 8.32 -5.73
C VAL A 139 -6.51 7.93 -5.59
N GLN A 140 -6.10 6.88 -6.30
CA GLN A 140 -4.70 6.45 -6.34
C GLN A 140 -3.84 7.48 -7.07
N SER A 141 -2.62 7.72 -6.58
CA SER A 141 -1.68 8.66 -7.19
C SER A 141 -1.27 8.25 -8.60
N SER A 142 -1.13 9.23 -9.48
CA SER A 142 -0.51 9.06 -10.81
C SER A 142 1.02 9.32 -10.77
N PHE A 143 1.65 9.60 -11.92
CA PHE A 143 3.08 9.98 -11.99
C PHE A 143 3.39 11.28 -11.23
N GLU A 144 3.09 12.45 -11.81
CA GLU A 144 3.54 13.75 -11.26
C GLU A 144 2.43 14.48 -10.49
N TYR A 145 1.21 14.46 -11.03
CA TYR A 145 0.05 15.13 -10.43
C TYR A 145 -1.18 14.25 -10.48
N THR A 146 -1.92 14.23 -9.38
CA THR A 146 -3.24 13.61 -9.33
C THR A 146 -4.30 14.69 -9.43
N VAL A 147 -5.22 14.53 -10.38
CA VAL A 147 -6.35 15.47 -10.58
C VAL A 147 -7.62 14.79 -10.07
N ILE A 148 -8.26 15.42 -9.09
CA ILE A 148 -9.55 14.99 -8.55
C ILE A 148 -10.59 16.01 -8.98
N SER A 149 -11.63 15.57 -9.68
CA SER A 149 -12.74 16.44 -10.11
C SER A 149 -13.96 16.17 -9.24
N CYS A 150 -14.60 17.23 -8.75
CA CYS A 150 -15.83 17.16 -7.96
C CYS A 150 -16.86 18.18 -8.45
N SER A 151 -18.12 17.98 -8.06
CA SER A 151 -19.22 18.85 -8.49
C SER A 151 -19.02 20.29 -8.01
N ALA A 152 -19.39 21.24 -8.86
CA ALA A 152 -19.43 22.67 -8.56
C ALA A 152 -20.85 23.16 -8.22
N ASP A 153 -21.73 22.26 -7.74
CA ASP A 153 -23.12 22.57 -7.36
C ASP A 153 -23.22 23.36 -6.05
N TYR A 154 -22.69 24.58 -6.05
CA TYR A 154 -22.70 25.53 -4.94
C TYR A 154 -23.34 26.86 -5.38
N PRO A 155 -23.83 27.69 -4.44
CA PRO A 155 -24.28 29.05 -4.76
C PRO A 155 -23.17 29.85 -5.45
N ASP A 156 -23.54 30.70 -6.41
CA ASP A 156 -22.56 31.49 -7.21
C ASP A 156 -21.70 32.41 -6.33
N ASP A 157 -22.19 32.87 -5.19
CA ASP A 157 -21.45 33.68 -4.21
C ASP A 157 -20.87 32.86 -3.05
N GLY A 158 -21.01 31.54 -3.11
CA GLY A 158 -20.54 30.62 -2.09
C GLY A 158 -19.01 30.53 -2.01
N GLU A 159 -18.54 30.16 -0.83
CA GLU A 159 -17.15 29.83 -0.56
C GLU A 159 -17.07 28.39 -0.05
N VAL A 160 -16.11 27.63 -0.60
CA VAL A 160 -15.95 26.20 -0.31
C VAL A 160 -14.52 25.93 0.11
N ASP A 161 -14.36 25.27 1.25
CA ASP A 161 -13.08 24.90 1.84
C ASP A 161 -12.72 23.46 1.48
N PHE A 162 -11.45 23.23 1.15
CA PHE A 162 -10.90 21.92 0.82
C PHE A 162 -9.66 21.60 1.65
N GLN A 163 -9.53 20.33 2.03
CA GLN A 163 -8.31 19.75 2.56
C GLN A 163 -8.07 18.36 1.96
N VAL A 164 -6.79 17.98 1.90
CA VAL A 164 -6.31 16.74 1.29
C VAL A 164 -5.41 16.01 2.28
N GLN A 165 -5.55 14.70 2.36
CA GLN A 165 -4.71 13.81 3.14
C GLN A 165 -4.11 12.74 2.23
N ALA A 166 -2.82 12.44 2.39
CA ALA A 166 -2.16 11.34 1.71
C ALA A 166 -2.27 10.05 2.54
N LEU A 167 -2.47 8.93 1.84
CA LEU A 167 -2.57 7.59 2.43
C LEU A 167 -1.59 6.67 1.71
N ALA A 168 -0.57 6.17 2.41
CA ALA A 168 0.36 5.18 1.89
C ALA A 168 -0.02 3.81 2.45
N GLY A 169 -0.45 2.87 1.60
CA GLY A 169 -0.98 1.60 2.07
C GLY A 169 -1.74 0.84 0.99
N TYR A 170 -2.69 0.02 1.42
CA TYR A 170 -3.50 -0.83 0.55
C TYR A 170 -4.89 -1.03 1.12
N TYR A 171 -5.83 -1.42 0.27
CA TYR A 171 -7.18 -1.78 0.69
C TYR A 171 -7.32 -3.29 0.75
N THR A 172 -7.88 -3.79 1.85
CA THR A 172 -8.23 -5.21 1.99
C THR A 172 -9.73 -5.39 2.01
N GLU A 173 -10.17 -6.47 1.38
CA GLU A 173 -11.57 -6.89 1.39
C GLU A 173 -11.83 -7.72 2.66
N TRP A 174 -12.85 -7.34 3.42
CA TRP A 174 -13.31 -8.10 4.57
C TRP A 174 -14.70 -8.68 4.32
N TRP A 175 -14.78 -10.00 4.43
CA TRP A 175 -16.00 -10.77 4.26
C TRP A 175 -16.63 -11.10 5.63
N PRO A 176 -17.79 -10.54 5.98
CA PRO A 176 -18.49 -10.96 7.19
C PRO A 176 -18.97 -12.41 7.06
N ALA A 177 -18.76 -13.21 8.10
CA ALA A 177 -19.05 -14.65 8.12
C ALA A 177 -20.52 -15.05 7.84
N LEU A 178 -21.47 -14.12 7.93
CA LEU A 178 -22.91 -14.36 7.80
C LEU A 178 -23.55 -13.68 6.56
N GLY A 179 -22.77 -13.45 5.49
CA GLY A 179 -23.31 -12.96 4.22
C GLY A 179 -23.73 -11.48 4.22
N GLY A 180 -23.16 -10.67 5.10
CA GLY A 180 -23.31 -9.21 5.07
C GLY A 180 -22.56 -8.56 3.90
N PRO A 181 -22.72 -7.24 3.70
CA PRO A 181 -22.01 -6.53 2.65
C PRO A 181 -20.50 -6.60 2.90
N VAL A 182 -19.76 -6.81 1.81
CA VAL A 182 -18.31 -6.68 1.78
C VAL A 182 -17.93 -5.27 2.21
N LYS A 183 -16.96 -5.17 3.14
CA LYS A 183 -16.34 -3.92 3.54
C LYS A 183 -14.89 -3.87 3.09
N TRP A 184 -14.43 -2.72 2.65
CA TRP A 184 -13.01 -2.49 2.43
C TRP A 184 -12.46 -1.64 3.56
N TYR A 185 -11.26 -2.01 4.02
CA TYR A 185 -10.53 -1.25 5.02
C TYR A 185 -9.17 -0.87 4.48
N PHE A 186 -8.79 0.38 4.72
CA PHE A 186 -7.46 0.86 4.44
C PHE A 186 -6.48 0.38 5.52
N THR A 187 -5.37 -0.22 5.10
CA THR A 187 -4.24 -0.57 5.97
C THR A 187 -3.01 0.18 5.50
N GLY A 188 -2.43 1.00 6.37
CA GLY A 188 -1.28 1.80 6.00
C GLY A 188 -0.97 2.94 6.96
N GLN A 189 -0.29 3.96 6.44
CA GLN A 189 0.03 5.20 7.13
C GLN A 189 -0.71 6.36 6.47
N THR A 190 -1.08 7.36 7.27
CA THR A 190 -1.73 8.58 6.80
C THR A 190 -0.90 9.82 7.15
N SER A 191 -0.97 10.84 6.30
CA SER A 191 -0.43 12.16 6.62
C SER A 191 -1.37 12.92 7.55
N ASP A 192 -0.92 14.07 8.05
CA ASP A 192 -1.85 15.07 8.56
C ASP A 192 -2.64 15.70 7.39
N TRP A 193 -3.76 16.36 7.69
CA TRP A 193 -4.53 17.12 6.69
C TRP A 193 -3.73 18.34 6.21
N SER A 194 -3.86 18.67 4.93
CA SER A 194 -3.26 19.87 4.36
C SER A 194 -3.88 21.16 4.90
N ASN A 195 -3.25 22.30 4.58
CA ASN A 195 -3.84 23.61 4.82
C ASN A 195 -5.17 23.75 4.05
N THR A 196 -6.09 24.54 4.61
CA THR A 196 -7.37 24.81 3.94
C THR A 196 -7.15 25.73 2.75
N GLN A 197 -7.68 25.31 1.59
CA GLN A 197 -7.86 26.20 0.44
C GLN A 197 -9.34 26.50 0.28
N THR A 198 -9.65 27.79 0.20
CA THR A 198 -11.00 28.29 0.02
C THR A 198 -11.13 28.79 -1.41
N ILE A 199 -12.10 28.26 -2.15
CA ILE A 199 -12.46 28.76 -3.48
C ILE A 199 -13.78 29.52 -3.41
N ARG A 200 -13.83 30.69 -4.05
CA ARG A 200 -15.05 31.46 -4.25
C ARG A 200 -15.69 31.11 -5.59
N MET A 201 -16.97 30.77 -5.59
CA MET A 201 -17.65 30.26 -6.78
C MET A 201 -17.89 31.33 -7.86
N SER A 202 -17.88 32.61 -7.49
CA SER A 202 -18.24 33.71 -8.39
C SER A 202 -17.18 33.98 -9.46
N ASP A 203 -15.92 33.82 -9.11
CA ASP A 203 -14.77 34.15 -9.94
C ASP A 203 -13.69 33.06 -9.93
N GLY A 204 -13.89 31.97 -9.18
CA GLY A 204 -12.92 30.90 -9.01
C GLY A 204 -11.66 31.35 -8.25
N THR A 205 -11.70 32.49 -7.55
CA THR A 205 -10.55 32.96 -6.77
C THR A 205 -10.27 31.99 -5.62
N VAL A 206 -8.99 31.67 -5.47
CA VAL A 206 -8.53 30.74 -4.43
C VAL A 206 -7.71 31.52 -3.42
N SER A 207 -8.08 31.38 -2.15
CA SER A 207 -7.29 31.83 -1.02
C SER A 207 -6.78 30.63 -0.25
N VAL A 208 -5.53 30.73 0.21
CA VAL A 208 -4.92 29.70 1.04
C VAL A 208 -4.90 30.23 2.47
N SER A 209 -5.64 29.57 3.35
CA SER A 209 -5.50 29.82 4.78
C SER A 209 -4.31 29.00 5.26
N THR A 210 -3.21 29.67 5.60
CA THR A 210 -2.19 29.06 6.45
C THR A 210 -2.84 28.90 7.82
N SER A 211 -3.45 27.74 8.07
CA SER A 211 -3.98 27.46 9.40
C SER A 211 -2.80 27.60 10.37
N PRO A 212 -2.86 28.49 11.37
CA PRO A 212 -1.99 28.35 12.52
C PRO A 212 -2.50 27.09 13.20
N ASN A 213 -1.85 25.95 12.97
CA ASN A 213 -2.07 24.78 13.81
C ASN A 213 -2.05 25.30 15.27
N PRO A 214 -3.11 25.14 16.08
CA PRO A 214 -3.03 25.50 17.47
C PRO A 214 -1.91 24.63 18.04
N THR A 215 -0.75 25.25 18.25
CA THR A 215 0.27 24.68 19.11
C THR A 215 -0.44 24.43 20.41
N GLU A 216 -0.65 23.16 20.75
CA GLU A 216 -1.01 22.78 22.11
C GLU A 216 -0.06 23.55 23.03
N SER A 217 -0.61 24.50 23.79
CA SER A 217 0.18 25.26 24.75
C SER A 217 0.90 24.23 25.61
N PRO A 218 2.26 24.20 25.62
CA PRO A 218 2.95 23.22 26.43
C PRO A 218 2.51 23.43 27.87
N THR A 219 1.92 22.39 28.46
CA THR A 219 1.75 22.34 29.90
C THR A 219 3.15 22.49 30.48
N ALA A 220 3.36 23.59 31.22
CA ALA A 220 4.63 23.93 31.83
C ALA A 220 5.09 22.77 32.73
N THR A 221 5.98 21.94 32.21
CA THR A 221 6.80 21.03 33.02
C THR A 221 7.91 21.87 33.64
N PRO A 222 8.18 21.77 34.96
CA PRO A 222 9.10 22.67 35.63
C PRO A 222 10.54 22.52 35.12
N SER A 223 11.14 23.69 34.93
CA SER A 223 12.54 24.00 34.63
C SER A 223 13.58 23.01 35.17
N GLN A 224 14.37 22.43 34.26
CA GLN A 224 15.71 21.95 34.57
C GLN A 224 16.74 22.52 33.57
N GLU A 225 17.76 23.11 34.19
CA GLU A 225 19.07 23.66 33.82
C GLU A 225 19.67 23.36 32.41
N PRO A 226 20.44 24.30 31.81
CA PRO A 226 20.85 24.21 30.40
C PRO A 226 22.07 23.32 30.17
N ALA A 227 21.94 22.36 29.25
CA ALA A 227 23.05 21.61 28.69
C ALA A 227 23.42 22.14 27.28
N VAL A 228 24.69 22.55 27.19
CA VAL A 228 25.54 22.92 26.05
C VAL A 228 25.10 22.40 24.67
N ILE A 229 24.99 23.33 23.71
CA ILE A 229 24.82 23.08 22.27
C ILE A 229 26.13 22.52 21.70
N LYS A 230 26.05 21.36 21.04
CA LYS A 230 27.01 20.97 19.99
C LYS A 230 26.27 20.87 18.67
N ASP A 231 26.80 21.59 17.68
CA ASP A 231 26.45 21.48 16.27
C ASP A 231 26.47 20.01 15.80
N GLN A 232 25.37 19.57 15.18
CA GLN A 232 25.34 18.40 14.34
C GLN A 232 24.77 18.75 12.98
N THR A 233 25.69 18.96 12.04
CA THR A 233 25.47 18.87 10.60
C THR A 233 25.01 17.44 10.28
N GLY A 234 23.72 17.28 9.98
CA GLY A 234 23.14 15.98 9.63
C GLY A 234 23.61 15.51 8.26
N ALA A 235 24.51 14.53 8.24
CA ALA A 235 24.79 13.71 7.08
C ALA A 235 23.61 12.76 6.83
N GLN A 236 23.23 12.60 5.56
CA GLN A 236 22.24 11.62 5.11
C GLN A 236 22.64 10.22 5.60
N SER A 237 21.79 9.62 6.42
CA SER A 237 21.88 8.19 6.73
C SER A 237 21.59 7.40 5.46
N ALA A 238 22.64 6.86 4.85
CA ALA A 238 22.51 5.81 3.86
C ALA A 238 21.80 4.63 4.52
N VAL A 239 20.63 4.27 3.99
CA VAL A 239 19.92 3.04 4.33
C VAL A 239 20.83 1.88 3.92
N THR A 240 21.57 1.31 4.85
CA THR A 240 22.24 0.01 4.68
C THR A 240 21.16 -1.05 4.60
N GLN A 241 20.74 -1.35 3.38
CA GLN A 241 19.96 -2.54 3.07
C GLN A 241 20.76 -3.74 3.61
N SER A 242 20.21 -4.45 4.59
CA SER A 242 20.82 -5.65 5.17
C SER A 242 20.78 -6.77 4.14
N GLY A 243 21.68 -6.69 3.15
CA GLY A 243 21.98 -7.80 2.27
C GLY A 243 22.66 -8.90 3.07
N ILE A 244 22.21 -10.13 2.87
CA ILE A 244 22.90 -11.33 3.38
C ILE A 244 24.38 -11.21 2.98
N ASP A 245 25.26 -11.19 3.96
CA ASP A 245 26.69 -11.01 3.71
C ASP A 245 27.18 -12.21 2.87
N TRP A 246 27.85 -11.92 1.76
CA TRP A 246 28.43 -12.94 0.88
C TRP A 246 29.38 -13.88 1.64
N THR A 247 29.92 -13.42 2.77
CA THR A 247 30.71 -14.26 3.68
C THR A 247 29.90 -15.42 4.26
N GLU A 248 28.63 -15.21 4.64
CA GLU A 248 27.76 -16.28 5.14
C GLU A 248 27.42 -17.30 4.05
N ILE A 249 27.10 -16.84 2.85
CA ILE A 249 26.82 -17.71 1.70
C ILE A 249 28.03 -18.60 1.38
N SER A 250 29.24 -18.03 1.42
CA SER A 250 30.48 -18.78 1.18
C SER A 250 30.74 -19.86 2.24
N LEU A 251 30.40 -19.58 3.51
CA LEU A 251 30.57 -20.51 4.62
C LEU A 251 29.62 -21.71 4.49
N PHE A 252 28.36 -21.47 4.14
CA PHE A 252 27.39 -22.55 3.93
C PHE A 252 27.75 -23.46 2.75
N ALA A 253 28.24 -22.87 1.64
CA ALA A 253 28.72 -23.65 0.50
C ALA A 253 29.91 -24.54 0.87
N ALA A 254 30.88 -24.01 1.63
CA ALA A 254 32.03 -24.78 2.11
C ALA A 254 31.62 -25.94 3.04
N LEU A 255 30.69 -25.69 3.98
CA LEU A 255 30.17 -26.73 4.86
C LEU A 255 29.42 -27.83 4.09
N GLY A 256 28.63 -27.47 3.08
CA GLY A 256 27.95 -28.43 2.21
C GLY A 256 28.92 -29.37 1.48
N VAL A 257 30.03 -28.82 0.95
CA VAL A 257 31.09 -29.61 0.28
C VAL A 257 31.78 -30.57 1.27
N ILE A 258 32.07 -30.12 2.49
CA ILE A 258 32.70 -30.95 3.52
C ILE A 258 31.80 -32.13 3.89
N VAL A 259 30.49 -31.90 4.08
CA VAL A 259 29.53 -32.96 4.39
C VAL A 259 29.43 -33.99 3.26
N ALA A 260 29.38 -33.53 2.00
CA ALA A 260 29.35 -34.41 0.84
C ALA A 260 30.62 -35.29 0.75
N LEU A 261 31.80 -34.71 0.98
CA LEU A 261 33.07 -35.44 1.00
C LEU A 261 33.11 -36.50 2.11
N LEU A 262 32.67 -36.15 3.32
CA LEU A 262 32.60 -37.10 4.44
C LEU A 262 31.65 -38.27 4.14
N ALA A 263 30.51 -38.01 3.48
CA ALA A 263 29.59 -39.05 3.06
C ALA A 263 30.23 -40.03 2.05
N VAL A 264 30.98 -39.50 1.07
CA VAL A 264 31.70 -40.33 0.08
C VAL A 264 32.78 -41.19 0.76
N ILE A 265 33.58 -40.60 1.66
CA ILE A 265 34.63 -41.33 2.40
C ILE A 265 34.00 -42.45 3.23
N ALA A 266 32.89 -42.18 3.92
CA ALA A 266 32.16 -43.18 4.69
C ALA A 266 31.62 -44.32 3.80
N LEU A 267 31.12 -44.01 2.60
CA LEU A 267 30.63 -44.99 1.63
C LEU A 267 31.78 -45.90 1.13
N VAL A 268 32.92 -45.32 0.80
CA VAL A 268 34.12 -46.06 0.35
C VAL A 268 34.64 -46.97 1.46
N HIS A 269 34.72 -46.49 2.70
CA HIS A 269 35.14 -47.31 3.84
C HIS A 269 34.15 -48.45 4.13
N ARG A 270 32.85 -48.21 3.96
CA ARG A 270 31.81 -49.25 4.10
C ARG A 270 31.98 -50.35 3.05
N ASN A 271 32.28 -49.97 1.81
CA ASN A 271 32.46 -50.92 0.71
C ASN A 271 33.76 -51.73 0.85
N ARG A 272 34.87 -51.11 1.27
CA ARG A 272 36.13 -51.83 1.54
C ARG A 272 36.00 -52.90 2.64
N LYS A 273 35.24 -52.62 3.71
CA LYS A 273 35.00 -53.61 4.78
C LYS A 273 34.13 -54.80 4.34
N ARG A 274 33.33 -54.67 3.27
CA ARG A 274 32.55 -55.78 2.72
C ARG A 274 33.40 -56.76 1.91
N GLY A 275 34.37 -56.25 1.12
CA GLY A 275 35.28 -57.10 0.34
C GLY A 275 36.21 -57.97 1.18
N SER A 276 36.73 -57.46 2.30
CA SER A 276 37.61 -58.25 3.16
C SER A 276 36.90 -59.41 3.90
N ARG A 277 35.56 -59.39 3.98
CA ARG A 277 34.76 -60.49 4.56
C ARG A 277 34.48 -61.62 3.58
N SER A 278 34.48 -61.37 2.27
CA SER A 278 34.29 -62.44 1.27
C SER A 278 35.53 -63.33 1.14
N ASP A 279 36.73 -62.79 1.31
CA ASP A 279 37.97 -63.57 1.19
C ASP A 279 38.17 -64.55 2.36
N LEU A 280 37.72 -64.18 3.56
CA LEU A 280 37.73 -65.04 4.75
C LEU A 280 36.73 -66.20 4.70
N LEU A 281 35.68 -66.09 3.88
CA LEU A 281 34.72 -67.18 3.65
C LEU A 281 35.16 -68.11 2.51
N SER A 282 35.88 -67.59 1.50
CA SER A 282 36.46 -68.41 0.42
C SER A 282 37.59 -69.33 0.91
N ALA A 283 38.45 -68.86 1.82
CA ALA A 283 39.54 -69.66 2.37
C ALA A 283 39.10 -70.88 3.23
N LYS A 284 37.84 -70.92 3.69
CA LYS A 284 37.32 -72.04 4.49
C LYS A 284 36.77 -73.22 3.67
N TYR A 285 36.59 -73.07 2.36
CA TYR A 285 36.02 -74.14 1.52
C TYR A 285 37.05 -75.00 0.78
N THR A 286 38.33 -74.62 0.79
CA THR A 286 39.40 -75.34 0.07
C THR A 286 40.12 -76.40 0.91
N ASN A 287 39.72 -76.65 2.16
CA ASN A 287 40.39 -77.58 3.07
C ASN A 287 39.46 -78.71 3.55
N ARG A 288 38.73 -79.31 2.60
CA ARG A 288 38.03 -80.60 2.74
C ARG A 288 38.20 -81.41 1.45
N ARG A 289 39.37 -82.01 1.28
CA ARG A 289 39.59 -83.23 0.51
C ARG A 289 40.68 -84.02 1.18
#